data_AF-A0A392UH23-F1
#
_entry.id   AF-A0A392UH23-F1
#
_cell.length_a   1.000
_cell.length_b   1.000
_cell.length_c   1.000
_cell.angle_alpha   90.00
_cell.angle_beta   90.00
_cell.angle_gamma   90.00
#
_symmetry.space_group_name_H-M   'P 1'
#
loop_
_entity.id
_entity.type
_entity.pdbx_description
1 polymer ?
#
loop_
_entity_poly.entity_id
_entity_poly.type
_entity_poly.pdbx_seq_one_letter_code
_entity_poly.pdbx_strand_id
1 'polypeptide(L)' 'METMSDSVCFGLWGSEDCQWAYLPSSGNSDGILSIWSKSSAYLKFTFVGESFVG' A
#
# COMPACT_ATOMS: atom_id res chain seq x y z
N MET A 1 5.47 -0.72 -15.57
CA MET A 1 4.97 0.16 -14.49
C MET A 1 3.99 -0.66 -13.69
N GLU A 2 4.42 -1.15 -12.52
CA GLU A 2 3.53 -1.89 -11.62
C GLU A 2 2.40 -0.95 -11.20
N THR A 3 1.16 -1.33 -11.48
CA THR A 3 -0.02 -0.54 -11.11
C THR A 3 -0.83 -1.37 -10.14
N MET A 4 -1.00 -0.88 -8.92
CA MET A 4 -1.89 -1.49 -7.94
C MET A 4 -3.33 -1.18 -8.32
N SER A 5 -4.22 -2.16 -8.13
CA SER A 5 -5.65 -2.03 -8.46
C SER A 5 -6.48 -1.97 -7.18
N ASP A 6 -7.60 -1.26 -7.25
CA ASP A 6 -8.51 -1.13 -6.11
C ASP A 6 -8.99 -2.49 -5.59
N SER A 7 -9.20 -3.47 -6.47
CA SER A 7 -9.62 -4.83 -6.09
C SER A 7 -8.59 -5.53 -5.20
N VAL A 8 -7.29 -5.33 -5.43
CA VAL A 8 -6.22 -5.87 -4.58
C VAL A 8 -6.25 -5.21 -3.21
N CYS A 9 -6.37 -3.89 -3.17
CA CYS A 9 -6.40 -3.14 -1.91
C CYS A 9 -7.66 -3.40 -1.09
N PHE A 10 -8.82 -3.52 -1.73
CA PHE A 10 -10.07 -3.93 -1.09
C PHE A 10 -10.00 -5.37 -0.58
N GLY A 11 -9.36 -6.27 -1.33
CA GLY A 11 -9.11 -7.65 -0.89
C GLY A 11 -8.19 -7.73 0.33
N LEU A 12 -7.10 -6.95 0.35
CA LEU A 12 -6.18 -6.86 1.49
C LEU A 12 -6.82 -6.25 2.73
N TRP A 13 -7.67 -5.23 2.54
CA TRP A 13 -8.36 -4.56 3.64
C TRP A 13 -9.58 -5.32 4.16
N GLY A 14 -10.30 -6.02 3.27
CA GLY A 14 -11.55 -6.69 3.55
C GLY A 14 -12.80 -5.79 3.48
N SER A 15 -12.68 -4.56 2.97
CA SER A 15 -13.81 -3.60 2.82
C SER A 15 -13.49 -2.50 1.80
N GLU A 16 -14.52 -1.84 1.26
CA GLU A 16 -14.38 -0.65 0.40
C GLU A 16 -14.11 0.65 1.20
N ASP A 17 -14.21 0.59 2.54
CA ASP A 17 -13.78 1.64 3.47
C ASP A 17 -12.25 1.69 3.63
N CYS A 18 -11.53 1.73 2.52
CA CYS A 18 -10.10 2.00 2.53
C CYS A 18 -9.64 2.87 1.37
N GLN A 19 -8.60 3.64 1.65
CA GLN A 19 -7.77 4.33 0.68
C GLN A 19 -6.36 3.79 0.80
N TRP A 20 -5.60 3.96 -0.26
CA TRP A 20 -4.26 3.42 -0.35
C TRP A 20 -3.39 4.31 -1.23
N ALA A 21 -2.09 4.27 -0.97
CA ALA A 21 -1.06 4.88 -1.79
C ALA A 21 0.09 3.91 -1.89
N TYR A 22 0.73 3.89 -3.05
CA TYR A 22 1.89 3.05 -3.29
C TYR A 22 2.99 3.85 -3.98
N LEU A 23 4.22 3.51 -3.62
CA LEU A 23 5.42 3.90 -4.33
C LEU A 23 5.96 2.62 -4.95
N PRO A 24 5.86 2.45 -6.28
CA PRO A 24 6.40 1.28 -6.95
C PRO A 24 7.92 1.23 -6.78
N SER A 25 8.46 0.02 -6.77
CA SER A 25 9.92 -0.18 -6.80
C SER A 25 10.50 0.50 -8.05
N SER A 26 11.64 1.17 -7.90
CA SER A 26 12.36 1.78 -9.02
C SER A 26 13.84 1.43 -8.91
N GLY A 27 14.30 0.54 -9.79
CA GLY A 27 15.66 0.01 -9.76
C GLY A 27 15.82 -1.09 -8.70
N ASN A 28 16.76 -0.92 -7.77
CA ASN A 28 17.04 -1.85 -6.67
C ASN A 28 16.34 -1.47 -5.35
N SER A 29 15.46 -0.47 -5.37
CA SER A 29 14.77 0.01 -4.17
C SER A 29 13.42 -0.66 -4.04
N ASP A 30 13.08 -1.15 -2.85
CA ASP A 30 11.77 -1.73 -2.60
C ASP A 30 10.63 -0.73 -2.68
N GLY A 31 9.45 -1.26 -3.01
CA GLY A 31 8.21 -0.51 -3.02
C GLY A 31 7.61 -0.37 -1.63
N ILE A 32 6.73 0.63 -1.48
CA ILE A 32 5.94 0.86 -0.27
C ILE A 32 4.47 0.80 -0.64
N LEU A 33 3.68 0.10 0.15
CA LEU A 33 2.22 0.15 0.11
C LEU A 33 1.67 0.57 1.47
N SER A 34 0.91 1.65 1.48
CA SER A 34 0.20 2.17 2.65
C SER A 34 -1.30 2.04 2.45
N ILE A 35 -2.01 1.47 3.43
CA ILE A 35 -3.48 1.32 3.40
C ILE A 35 -4.10 1.86 4.69
N TRP A 36 -5.14 2.68 4.57
CA TRP A 36 -5.83 3.31 5.70
C TRP A 36 -7.35 3.32 5.52
N SER A 37 -8.09 3.46 6.63
CA SER A 37 -9.55 3.64 6.58
C SER A 37 -9.90 5.03 6.03
N LYS A 38 -10.86 5.11 5.11
CA LYS A 38 -11.42 6.40 4.65
C LYS A 38 -12.10 7.12 5.82
N SER A 39 -12.85 6.37 6.60
CA SER A 39 -13.71 6.90 7.67
C SER A 39 -12.93 7.41 8.88
N SER A 40 -11.80 6.78 9.22
CA SER A 40 -11.09 7.05 10.47
C SER A 40 -9.73 7.71 10.29
N ALA A 41 -9.26 7.89 9.04
CA ALA A 41 -7.90 8.36 8.70
C ALA A 41 -6.76 7.62 9.46
N TYR A 42 -7.04 6.42 9.95
CA TYR A 42 -6.10 5.62 10.73
C TYR A 42 -5.37 4.65 9.80
N LEU A 43 -4.05 4.80 9.72
CA LEU A 43 -3.16 3.89 9.00
C LEU A 43 -3.08 2.56 9.75
N LYS A 44 -3.62 1.48 9.17
CA LYS A 44 -3.55 0.18 9.84
C LYS A 44 -2.35 -0.65 9.44
N PHE A 45 -1.92 -0.57 8.17
CA PHE A 45 -0.86 -1.42 7.67
C PHE A 45 0.04 -0.67 6.69
N THR A 46 1.34 -0.89 6.85
CA THR A 46 2.38 -0.51 5.89
C THR A 46 3.14 -1.78 5.54
N PHE A 47 3.21 -2.10 4.24
CA PHE A 47 4.07 -3.17 3.74
C PHE A 47 5.29 -2.52 3.08
N VAL A 48 6.48 -2.96 3.50
CA VAL A 48 7.78 -2.51 2.97
C VAL A 48 8.57 -3.77 2.57
N GLY A 49 9.14 -3.79 1.38
CA GLY A 49 10.03 -4.88 0.94
C GLY A 49 11.40 -4.86 1.65
N GLU A 50 12.07 -6.01 1.68
CA GLU A 50 13.36 -6.22 2.33
C GLU A 50 14.57 -5.68 1.54
N SER A 51 14.72 -4.35 1.42
CA SER A 51 15.88 -3.66 0.81
C SER A 51 15.78 -2.14 1.04
N PHE A 52 15.22 -1.70 2.17
CA PHE A 52 15.26 -0.29 2.56
C PHE A 52 16.62 0.02 3.22
N VAL A 53 17.54 0.62 2.47
CA VAL A 53 18.71 1.29 3.06
C VAL A 53 18.26 2.71 3.43
N GLY A 54 17.94 2.91 4.70
CA GLY A 54 17.61 4.21 5.28
C GLY A 54 18.82 5.11 5.48
#